data_AF-A0A7K4KUB3-F1
#
_entry.id   AF-A0A7K4KUB3-F1
#
_cell.length_a   1.000
_cell.length_b   1.000
_cell.length_c   1.000
_cell.angle_alpha   90.00
_cell.angle_beta   90.00
_cell.angle_gamma   90.00
#
_symmetry.space_group_name_H-M   'P 1'
#
loop_
_entity.id
_entity.type
_entity.pdbx_description
1 polymer ?
#
loop_
_entity_poly.entity_id
_entity_poly.type
_entity_poly.pdbx_seq_one_letter_code
_entity_poly.pdbx_strand_id
1 'polypeptide(L)' 'IRGRPTPEVKWGKADGEIREAAIIDITSSFTSLVLDNVNRFDTGKYTLTLE' A
#
# COMPACT_ATOMS: atom_id res chain seq x y z
N ILE A 1 -5.31 10.04 -8.54
CA ILE A 1 -3.94 10.50 -8.24
C ILE A 1 -3.50 11.41 -9.40
N ARG A 2 -3.42 12.73 -9.22
CA ARG A 2 -3.07 13.69 -10.30
C ARG A 2 -1.88 14.54 -9.87
N GLY A 3 -0.78 14.43 -10.60
CA GLY A 3 0.46 15.21 -10.46
C GLY A 3 1.24 15.15 -11.79
N ARG A 4 2.17 16.09 -12.02
CA ARG A 4 3.12 16.04 -13.15
C ARG A 4 4.55 16.20 -12.59
N PRO A 5 5.42 15.18 -12.67
CA PRO A 5 5.16 13.82 -13.18
C PRO A 5 4.09 13.06 -12.37
N THR A 6 3.58 11.95 -12.92
CA THR A 6 2.64 11.07 -12.17
C THR A 6 3.27 10.72 -10.83
N PRO A 7 2.59 10.95 -9.69
CA PRO A 7 3.17 10.67 -8.38
C PRO A 7 3.53 9.20 -8.26
N GLU A 8 4.67 8.91 -7.65
CA GLU A 8 5.03 7.56 -7.24
C GLU A 8 4.20 7.16 -6.02
N VAL A 9 3.58 5.98 -6.07
CA VAL A 9 2.73 5.46 -4.99
C VAL A 9 3.51 4.43 -4.19
N LYS A 10 3.71 4.68 -2.89
CA LYS A 10 4.40 3.76 -1.98
C LYS A 10 3.51 3.40 -0.79
N TRP A 11 3.25 2.11 -0.63
CA TRP A 11 2.63 1.56 0.58
C TRP A 11 3.71 1.13 1.58
N GLY A 12 3.44 1.31 2.87
CA GLY A 12 4.29 0.85 3.96
C GLY A 12 3.48 0.36 5.14
N LYS A 13 4.16 -0.33 6.06
CA LYS A 13 3.63 -0.73 7.37
C LYS A 13 4.55 -0.13 8.44
N ALA A 14 3.97 0.52 9.45
CA ALA A 14 4.77 1.27 10.43
C ALA A 14 5.59 0.34 11.35
N ASP A 15 5.07 -0.86 11.61
CA ASP A 15 5.60 -1.86 12.53
C ASP A 15 6.31 -3.01 11.80
N GLY A 16 6.65 -2.85 10.52
CA GLY A 16 7.40 -3.85 9.78
C GLY A 16 7.20 -3.75 8.27
N GLU A 17 7.22 -4.90 7.60
CA GLU A 17 7.05 -4.98 6.16
C GLU A 17 5.63 -5.41 5.79
N ILE A 18 5.18 -4.95 4.63
CA ILE A 18 3.98 -5.49 4.01
C ILE A 18 4.32 -6.89 3.53
N ARG A 19 3.45 -7.88 3.81
CA ARG A 19 3.66 -9.25 3.34
C ARG A 19 3.83 -9.29 1.83
N GLU A 20 4.76 -10.12 1.36
CA GLU A 20 5.00 -10.34 -0.07
C GLU A 20 3.74 -10.83 -0.82
N ALA A 21 2.85 -11.55 -0.12
CA ALA A 21 1.58 -12.02 -0.66
C ALA A 21 0.51 -10.93 -0.79
N ALA A 22 0.78 -9.69 -0.37
CA ALA A 22 -0.15 -8.58 -0.54
C ALA A 22 -0.33 -8.26 -2.03
N ILE A 23 -1.56 -7.99 -2.42
CA ILE A 23 -1.88 -7.51 -3.77
C ILE A 23 -1.98 -5.99 -3.70
N ILE A 24 -1.15 -5.30 -4.48
CA ILE A 24 -1.15 -3.85 -4.58
C ILE A 24 -1.57 -3.46 -6.00
N ASP A 25 -2.72 -2.81 -6.09
CA ASP A 25 -3.22 -2.24 -7.34
C ASP A 25 -3.00 -0.73 -7.34
N ILE A 26 -2.41 -0.22 -8.42
CA ILE A 26 -2.17 1.21 -8.63
C ILE A 26 -2.78 1.60 -9.97
N THR A 27 -3.71 2.54 -9.92
CA THR A 27 -4.30 3.15 -11.10
C THR A 27 -4.02 4.65 -11.11
N SER A 28 -4.36 5.33 -12.21
CA SER A 28 -4.24 6.79 -12.30
C SER A 28 -5.16 7.53 -11.33
N SER A 29 -6.25 6.92 -10.85
CA SER A 29 -7.23 7.59 -9.99
C SER A 29 -7.15 7.14 -8.53
N PHE A 30 -6.88 5.85 -8.26
CA PHE A 30 -6.83 5.27 -6.92
C PHE A 30 -5.76 4.18 -6.79
N THR A 31 -5.46 3.79 -5.56
CA THR A 31 -4.62 2.64 -5.22
C THR A 31 -5.27 1.83 -4.10
N SER A 32 -5.03 0.52 -4.11
CA SER A 32 -5.56 -0.43 -3.14
C SER A 32 -4.45 -1.38 -2.68
N LEU A 33 -4.51 -1.79 -1.41
CA LEU A 33 -3.69 -2.86 -0.84
C LEU A 33 -4.65 -3.89 -0.24
N VAL A 34 -4.51 -5.15 -0.67
CA VAL A 34 -5.37 -6.26 -0.26
C VAL A 34 -4.52 -7.37 0.34
N LEU A 35 -4.93 -7.85 1.51
CA LEU A 35 -4.33 -8.98 2.22
C LEU A 35 -5.40 -10.05 2.43
N ASP A 36 -5.23 -11.21 1.81
CA ASP A 36 -6.07 -12.38 2.05
C ASP A 36 -5.50 -13.26 3.18
N ASN A 37 -6.38 -14.00 3.86
CA ASN A 37 -6.01 -14.90 4.96
C ASN A 37 -5.17 -14.19 6.03
N VAL A 38 -5.69 -13.06 6.51
CA VAL A 38 -5.02 -12.23 7.53
C VAL A 38 -4.88 -12.95 8.87
N ASN A 39 -3.80 -12.65 9.58
CA ASN A 39 -3.57 -13.08 10.94
C ASN A 39 -3.09 -11.91 11.81
N ARG A 40 -2.78 -12.17 13.09
CA ARG A 40 -2.39 -11.13 14.04
C ARG A 40 -1.16 -10.30 13.63
N PHE A 41 -0.27 -10.85 12.80
CA PHE A 41 0.93 -10.14 12.31
C PHE A 41 0.61 -9.13 11.21
N ASP A 42 -0.59 -9.20 10.62
CA ASP A 42 -1.10 -8.25 9.62
C ASP A 42 -1.78 -7.04 10.27
N THR A 43 -2.02 -7.08 11.58
CA THR A 43 -2.52 -5.91 12.30
C THR A 43 -1.45 -4.84 12.36
N GLY A 44 -1.85 -3.57 12.36
CA GLY A 44 -0.91 -2.46 12.48
C GLY A 44 -1.34 -1.22 11.69
N LYS A 45 -0.46 -0.22 11.67
CA LYS A 45 -0.69 1.01 10.93
C LYS A 45 -0.06 0.89 9.55
N TYR A 46 -0.87 1.04 8.51
CA TYR A 46 -0.42 1.14 7.13
C TYR A 46 -0.29 2.62 6.73
N THR A 47 0.72 2.91 5.92
CA THR A 47 1.00 4.25 5.42
C THR A 47 0.99 4.26 3.90
N LEU A 48 0.48 5.34 3.32
CA LEU A 48 0.49 5.59 1.90
C LEU A 48 1.17 6.93 1.65
N THR A 49 2.25 6.92 0.87
CA THR A 49 2.98 8.11 0.47
C THR A 49 2.87 8.32 -1.03
N LEU A 50 2.68 9.57 -1.44
CA LEU A 50 2.71 10.03 -2.82
C LEU A 50 3.91 10.98 -2.98
N GLU A 51 4.84 10.65 -3.87
CA GLU A 51 6.04 11.46 -4.17
C GLU A 51 6.03 12.02 -5.60
#